data_AF-A0A534X6Z3-F1
#
_entry.id   AF-A0A534X6Z3-F1
#
_cell.length_a   1.000
_cell.length_b   1.000
_cell.length_c   1.000
_cell.angle_alpha   90.00
_cell.angle_beta   90.00
_cell.angle_gamma   90.00
#
_symmetry.space_group_name_H-M   'P 1'
#
loop_
_entity.id
_entity.type
_entity.pdbx_description
1 polymer ?
#
loop_
_entity_poly.entity_id
_entity_poly.type
_entity_poly.pdbx_seq_one_letter_code
_entity_poly.pdbx_strand_id
1 'polypeptide(L)'
;MRLPTSSTGAGARSCRSDGTWRAAAAAVGLPGVLFHDLRRSGARNLRRAGVAEDVIMRLGGWRTRSMFSRYSIVDEQNLADAGQAYARFLERATTAPRKVARLPVRA
;
A
#
# COMPACT_ATOMS: atom_id res chain seq x y z
N MET A 1 -25.27 -34.94 39.07
CA MET A 1 -25.92 -33.84 38.30
C MET A 1 -24.81 -33.04 37.62
N ARG A 2 -24.55 -33.28 36.32
CA ARG A 2 -23.48 -32.59 35.55
C ARG A 2 -24.14 -31.47 34.72
N LEU A 3 -23.67 -30.24 34.89
CA LEU A 3 -24.09 -29.11 34.04
C LEU A 3 -23.39 -29.20 32.68
N PRO A 4 -24.07 -28.95 31.55
CA PRO A 4 -23.40 -28.81 30.26
C PRO A 4 -22.74 -27.44 30.16
N THR A 5 -21.42 -27.40 30.06
CA THR A 5 -20.67 -26.22 29.63
C THR A 5 -20.65 -26.18 28.10
N SER A 6 -21.68 -25.59 27.49
CA SER A 6 -21.57 -25.15 26.10
C SER A 6 -20.76 -23.85 26.07
N SER A 7 -19.45 -23.97 25.86
CA SER A 7 -18.65 -22.87 25.33
C SER A 7 -19.12 -22.62 23.90
N THR A 8 -20.11 -21.75 23.73
CA THR A 8 -20.38 -21.13 22.44
C THR A 8 -19.19 -20.24 22.10
N GLY A 9 -18.14 -20.86 21.58
CA GLY A 9 -17.11 -20.17 20.83
C GLY A 9 -17.78 -19.63 19.57
N ALA A 10 -18.28 -18.40 19.64
CA ALA A 10 -18.65 -17.64 18.47
C ALA A 10 -17.36 -17.44 17.65
N GLY A 11 -17.06 -18.42 16.80
CA GLY A 11 -16.05 -18.28 15.78
C GLY A 11 -16.48 -17.14 14.88
N ALA A 12 -15.88 -15.97 15.08
CA ALA A 12 -16.03 -14.83 14.20
C ALA A 12 -15.59 -15.28 12.80
N ARG A 13 -16.58 -15.63 11.97
CA ARG A 13 -16.34 -16.01 10.59
C ARG A 13 -15.84 -14.77 9.86
N SER A 14 -14.69 -14.94 9.22
CA SER A 14 -14.03 -13.97 8.34
C SER A 14 -15.00 -13.08 7.58
N CYS A 15 -14.71 -11.76 7.53
CA CYS A 15 -15.24 -10.63 6.75
C CYS A 15 -15.81 -10.89 5.33
N ARG A 16 -16.70 -11.87 5.20
CA ARG A 16 -17.53 -12.08 4.03
C ARG A 16 -18.91 -11.55 4.41
N SER A 17 -19.16 -10.32 3.95
CA SER A 17 -20.46 -9.66 3.83
C SER A 17 -21.22 -9.28 5.09
N ASP A 18 -20.86 -8.13 5.67
CA ASP A 18 -21.78 -7.36 6.49
C ASP A 18 -22.87 -6.77 5.58
N GLY A 19 -24.14 -7.02 5.88
CA GLY A 19 -25.28 -6.50 5.09
C GLY A 19 -25.31 -4.97 5.05
N THR A 20 -24.85 -4.33 6.13
CA THR A 20 -24.69 -2.87 6.25
C THR A 20 -23.67 -2.32 5.24
N TRP A 21 -22.52 -3.01 5.06
CA TRP A 21 -21.53 -2.61 4.06
C TRP A 21 -22.08 -2.72 2.64
N ARG A 22 -22.80 -3.81 2.33
CA ARG A 22 -23.42 -3.99 1.02
C ARG A 22 -24.43 -2.90 0.72
N ALA A 23 -25.26 -2.52 1.70
CA ALA A 23 -26.22 -1.42 1.56
C ALA A 23 -25.51 -0.08 1.33
N ALA A 24 -24.46 0.22 2.10
CA ALA A 24 -23.66 1.44 1.92
C ALA A 24 -22.97 1.48 0.54
N ALA A 25 -22.39 0.36 0.11
CA ALA A 25 -21.74 0.24 -1.20
C ALA A 25 -22.74 0.41 -2.36
N ALA A 26 -23.96 -0.13 -2.23
CA ALA A 26 -25.03 0.08 -3.19
C ALA A 26 -25.52 1.54 -3.21
N ALA A 27 -25.63 2.19 -2.04
CA ALA A 27 -26.05 3.59 -1.94
C ALA A 27 -25.08 4.57 -2.63
N VAL A 28 -23.79 4.27 -2.64
CA VAL A 28 -22.78 5.05 -3.38
C VAL A 28 -22.58 4.58 -4.83
N GLY A 29 -23.42 3.67 -5.33
CA GLY A 29 -23.38 3.18 -6.71
C GLY A 29 -22.21 2.24 -7.02
N LEU A 30 -21.59 1.64 -6.01
CA LEU A 30 -20.47 0.69 -6.15
C LEU A 30 -20.85 -0.71 -5.62
N PRO A 31 -21.90 -1.36 -6.16
CA PRO A 31 -22.30 -2.68 -5.72
C PRO A 31 -21.19 -3.70 -5.99
N GLY A 32 -20.92 -4.56 -5.02
CA GLY A 32 -19.91 -5.63 -5.14
C GLY A 32 -18.51 -5.28 -4.63
N VAL A 33 -18.23 -4.01 -4.32
CA VAL A 33 -16.97 -3.63 -3.65
C VAL A 33 -16.94 -4.22 -2.24
N LEU A 34 -15.94 -5.05 -1.97
CA LEU A 34 -15.72 -5.60 -0.64
C LEU A 34 -14.93 -4.59 0.20
N PHE A 35 -15.17 -4.56 1.51
CA PHE A 35 -14.38 -3.75 2.42
C PHE A 35 -12.86 -4.01 2.27
N HIS A 36 -12.50 -5.27 1.99
CA HIS A 36 -11.11 -5.65 1.74
C HIS A 36 -10.49 -5.01 0.49
N ASP A 37 -11.30 -4.62 -0.49
CA ASP A 37 -10.83 -3.93 -1.69
C ASP A 37 -10.37 -2.51 -1.36
N LEU A 38 -10.98 -1.85 -0.37
CA LEU A 38 -10.53 -0.55 0.11
C LEU A 38 -9.11 -0.61 0.68
N ARG A 39 -8.81 -1.65 1.46
CA ARG A 39 -7.46 -1.85 1.99
C ARG A 39 -6.43 -2.05 0.86
N ARG A 40 -6.83 -2.72 -0.23
CA ARG A 40 -6.00 -2.90 -1.42
C ARG A 40 -5.79 -1.59 -2.18
N SER A 41 -6.85 -0.82 -2.39
CA SER A 41 -6.82 0.47 -3.08
C SER A 41 -6.03 1.53 -2.29
N GLY A 42 -6.15 1.54 -0.96
CA GLY A 42 -5.37 2.43 -0.10
C GLY A 42 -3.86 2.23 -0.23
N ALA A 43 -3.40 0.97 -0.23
CA ALA A 43 -1.99 0.64 -0.46
C ALA A 43 -1.47 1.21 -1.79
N ARG A 44 -2.25 1.05 -2.87
CA ARG A 44 -1.89 1.54 -4.21
C ARG A 44 -1.87 3.07 -4.28
N ASN A 45 -2.87 3.72 -3.71
CA ASN A 45 -2.98 5.18 -3.75
C ASN A 45 -1.82 5.84 -2.99
N LEU A 46 -1.46 5.32 -1.82
CA LEU A 46 -0.32 5.82 -1.06
C LEU A 46 1.00 5.63 -1.81
N ARG A 47 1.16 4.50 -2.51
CA ARG A 47 2.34 4.25 -3.33
C ARG A 47 2.43 5.23 -4.51
N ARG A 48 1.31 5.50 -5.18
CA ARG A 48 1.21 6.50 -6.27
C ARG A 48 1.46 7.92 -5.79
N ALA A 49 1.07 8.24 -4.55
CA ALA A 49 1.40 9.51 -3.91
C ALA A 49 2.89 9.66 -3.56
N GLY A 50 3.73 8.67 -3.87
CA GLY A 50 5.17 8.71 -3.62
C GLY A 50 5.57 8.39 -2.18
N VAL A 51 4.66 7.87 -1.35
CA VAL A 51 4.97 7.53 0.03
C VAL A 51 5.89 6.30 0.07
N ALA A 52 6.90 6.35 0.94
CA ALA A 52 7.82 5.24 1.15
C ALA A 52 7.10 3.98 1.66
N GLU A 53 7.50 2.82 1.16
CA GLU A 53 6.87 1.53 1.48
C GLU A 53 6.78 1.27 2.99
N ASP A 54 7.84 1.54 3.74
CA ASP A 54 7.86 1.31 5.19
C ASP A 54 6.83 2.16 5.95
N VAL A 55 6.57 3.38 5.47
CA VAL A 55 5.54 4.26 6.03
C VAL A 55 4.15 3.72 5.71
N ILE A 56 3.94 3.25 4.48
CA ILE A 56 2.66 2.64 4.06
C ILE A 56 2.39 1.37 4.87
N MET A 57 3.40 0.52 5.04
CA MET A 57 3.33 -0.71 5.81
C MET A 57 2.93 -0.45 7.26
N ARG A 58 3.52 0.56 7.89
CA ARG A 58 3.15 1.02 9.23
C ARG A 58 1.73 1.56 9.27
N LEU A 59 1.36 2.40 8.32
CA LEU A 59 0.06 3.06 8.28
C LEU A 59 -1.10 2.08 8.11
N GLY A 60 -0.99 1.12 7.19
CA GLY A 60 -2.06 0.12 6.97
C GLY A 60 -1.82 -1.22 7.67
N GLY A 61 -0.89 -1.30 8.62
CA GLY A 61 -0.69 -2.46 9.48
C GLY A 61 -0.32 -3.74 8.73
N TRP A 62 0.52 -3.65 7.71
CA TRP A 62 1.05 -4.82 7.01
C TRP A 62 2.29 -5.34 7.73
N ARG A 63 2.22 -6.58 8.21
CA ARG A 63 3.34 -7.22 8.93
C ARG A 63 4.47 -7.66 8.01
N THR A 64 4.17 -8.06 6.78
CA THR A 64 5.16 -8.60 5.84
C THR A 64 5.17 -7.83 4.53
N ARG A 65 6.36 -7.59 3.98
CA ARG A 65 6.54 -7.00 2.65
C ARG A 65 5.93 -7.86 1.55
N SER A 66 5.96 -9.18 1.69
CA SER A 66 5.31 -10.10 0.75
C SER A 66 3.80 -9.88 0.62
N MET A 67 3.11 -9.52 1.71
CA MET A 67 1.68 -9.18 1.66
C MET A 67 1.44 -7.83 0.99
N PHE A 68 2.31 -6.84 1.23
CA PHE A 68 2.20 -5.53 0.61
C PHE A 68 2.50 -5.58 -0.90
N SER A 69 3.55 -6.30 -1.29
CA SER A 69 3.98 -6.48 -2.69
C SER A 69 2.88 -7.08 -3.58
N ARG A 70 2.03 -7.97 -3.05
CA ARG A 70 0.87 -8.53 -3.78
C ARG A 70 -0.13 -7.46 -4.27
N TYR A 71 -0.15 -6.29 -3.65
CA TYR A 71 -1.03 -5.19 -4.04
C TYR A 71 -0.35 -4.19 -4.97
N SER A 72 0.97 -4.27 -5.09
CA SER A 72 1.77 -3.57 -6.09
C SER A 72 1.68 -4.28 -7.44
N ILE A 73 0.48 -4.31 -8.03
CA ILE A 73 0.34 -4.59 -9.46
C ILE A 73 0.94 -3.38 -10.16
N VAL A 74 2.16 -3.53 -10.67
CA VAL A 74 2.85 -2.50 -11.44
C VAL A 74 2.13 -2.39 -12.78
N ASP A 75 1.39 -1.31 -12.96
CA ASP A 75 0.78 -0.94 -14.22
C ASP A 75 1.84 -0.29 -15.13
N GLU A 76 1.71 -0.42 -16.44
CA GLU A 76 2.66 0.13 -17.43
C GLU A 76 2.81 1.65 -17.26
N GLN A 77 1.70 2.32 -16.91
CA GLN A 77 1.65 3.72 -16.53
C GLN A 77 2.60 4.06 -15.37
N ASN A 78 2.66 3.22 -14.32
CA ASN A 78 3.52 3.48 -13.16
C ASN A 78 5.01 3.41 -13.54
N LEU A 79 5.38 2.59 -14.54
CA LEU A 79 6.76 2.48 -15.01
C LEU A 79 7.16 3.73 -15.81
N ALA A 80 6.26 4.22 -16.66
CA ALA A 80 6.45 5.48 -17.38
C ALA A 80 6.60 6.68 -16.42
N ASP A 81 5.73 6.78 -15.41
CA ASP A 81 5.78 7.83 -14.40
C ASP A 81 7.09 7.78 -13.59
N ALA A 82 7.56 6.58 -13.23
CA ALA A 82 8.83 6.40 -12.54
C ALA A 82 10.02 6.85 -13.41
N GLY A 83 9.99 6.54 -14.71
CA GLY A 83 11.01 7.01 -15.67
C GLY A 83 11.06 8.53 -15.77
N GLN A 84 9.90 9.19 -15.85
CA GLN A 84 9.82 10.66 -15.88
C GLN A 84 10.31 11.30 -14.58
N ALA A 85 9.94 10.72 -13.42
CA ALA A 85 10.41 11.21 -12.13
C ALA A 85 11.94 11.11 -12.01
N TYR A 86 12.52 10.02 -12.52
CA TYR A 86 13.97 9.84 -12.54
C TYR A 86 14.67 10.81 -13.49
N ALA A 87 14.13 11.05 -14.69
CA ALA A 87 14.65 12.05 -15.62
C ALA A 87 14.70 13.45 -14.98
N ARG A 88 13.61 13.89 -14.33
CA ARG A 88 13.56 15.16 -13.59
C ARG A 88 14.58 15.23 -12.45
N PHE A 89 14.79 14.12 -11.75
CA PHE A 89 15.81 14.03 -10.71
C PHE A 89 17.22 14.23 -11.29
N LEU A 90 17.53 13.58 -12.41
CA LEU A 90 18.82 13.73 -13.09
C LEU A 90 19.05 15.17 -13.55
N GLU A 91 18.06 15.81 -14.18
CA GLU A 91 18.14 17.23 -14.58
C GLU A 91 18.44 18.15 -13.40
N ARG A 92 17.80 17.91 -12.26
CA ARG A 92 18.07 18.68 -11.02
C ARG A 92 19.48 18.42 -10.49
N ALA A 93 19.94 17.16 -10.54
CA ALA A 93 21.25 16.75 -10.04
C ALA A 93 22.41 17.24 -10.91
N THR A 94 22.21 17.36 -12.23
CA THR A 94 23.22 17.88 -13.17
C THR A 94 23.32 19.40 -13.15
N THR A 95 22.20 20.09 -12.90
CA THR A 95 22.15 21.57 -12.84
C THR A 95 22.78 22.13 -11.56
N ALA A 96 22.78 21.38 -10.46
CA ALA A 96 23.37 21.83 -9.20
C ALA A 96 24.91 21.75 -9.23
N PRO A 97 25.64 22.78 -8.74
CA PRO A 97 27.10 22.74 -8.70
C PRO A 97 27.57 21.60 -7.78
N ARG A 98 28.29 20.64 -8.36
CA ARG A 98 28.87 19.51 -7.61
C ARG A 98 30.02 20.00 -6.73
N LYS A 99 29.88 19.81 -5.41
CA LYS A 99 30.94 20.07 -4.42
C LYS A 99 31.94 18.92 -4.38
N VAL A 100 32.64 18.69 -5.49
CA VAL A 100 33.67 17.63 -5.60
C VAL A 100 35.03 18.27 -5.36
N ALA A 101 35.62 18.03 -4.19
CA ALA A 101 37.01 18.37 -3.91
C ALA A 101 37.92 17.24 -4.45
N ARG A 102 38.96 17.59 -5.22
CA ARG A 102 39.98 16.63 -5.63
C ARG A 102 40.77 16.18 -4.40
N LEU A 103 40.77 14.88 -4.11
CA LEU A 103 41.62 14.31 -3.08
C LEU A 103 43.09 14.41 -3.53
N PRO A 104 44.02 14.87 -2.67
CA PRO A 104 45.43 14.93 -3.02
C PRO A 104 45.97 13.51 -3.21
N VAL A 105 46.55 13.24 -4.37
CA VAL A 105 47.31 12.02 -4.64
C VAL A 105 48.65 12.17 -3.92
N ARG A 106 48.98 11.25 -3.01
CA ARG A 106 50.32 11.20 -2.41
C ARG A 106 51.29 10.58 -3.43
N ALA A 107 52.44 11.25 -3.62
CA ALA A 107 53.57 10.80 -4.42
C ALA A 107 54.36 9.69 -3.71
#